data_AF-A0A249W559-F1
#
_entry.id   AF-A0A249W559-F1
#
_cell.length_a   1.000
_cell.length_b   1.000
_cell.length_c   1.000
_cell.angle_alpha   90.00
_cell.angle_beta   90.00
_cell.angle_gamma   90.00
#
_symmetry.space_group_name_H-M   'P 1'
#
loop_
_entity.id
_entity.type
_entity.pdbx_description
1 polymer ?
#
loop_
_entity_poly.entity_id
_entity_poly.type
_entity_poly.pdbx_seq_one_letter_code
_entity_poly.pdbx_strand_id
1 'polypeptide(L)'
;MTRECKSDFDSFLSYIASYKISENLEQTSYVETAKSMHKAYFSLLHFHCELNFQSELFRGEYSDDENILSRISEVVSDIGSSNFNWINGSYKASRVMLRSSIENFVRGLSSIEDETQLTEKSVYSLFDNAKESNIFNSNETVRLCFNSIHSSYKELCKDTHTASIANMENISSLVDYPKYFEDKSRDTGAIFVSVVKDILIMLCLIFNKVFHKMHHKNQQNILISIPRNTKPLILAP
;
A
#
# COMPACT_ATOMS: atom_id res chain seq x y z
N MET A 1 32.35 22.77 13.04
CA MET A 1 31.34 22.36 14.04
C MET A 1 31.82 22.79 15.41
N THR A 2 30.90 23.18 16.30
CA THR A 2 31.23 23.39 17.72
C THR A 2 31.63 22.06 18.37
N ARG A 3 32.27 22.12 19.54
CA ARG A 3 32.64 20.91 20.30
C ARG A 3 31.41 20.04 20.62
N GLU A 4 30.31 20.67 21.02
CA GLU A 4 29.04 19.99 21.32
C GLU A 4 28.46 19.32 20.07
N CYS A 5 28.39 20.05 18.95
CA CYS A 5 27.90 19.50 17.68
C CYS A 5 28.75 18.32 17.19
N LYS A 6 30.08 18.35 17.41
CA LYS A 6 30.94 17.22 17.09
C LYS A 6 30.63 15.99 17.95
N SER A 7 30.49 16.18 19.26
CA SER A 7 30.14 15.10 20.18
C SER A 7 28.79 14.46 19.86
N ASP A 8 27.80 15.27 19.50
CA ASP A 8 26.49 14.79 19.07
C ASP A 8 26.57 14.02 17.75
N PHE A 9 27.32 14.53 16.76
CA PHE A 9 27.55 13.84 15.49
C PHE A 9 28.25 12.48 15.66
N ASP A 10 29.25 12.38 16.54
CA ASP A 10 29.91 11.11 16.85
C ASP A 10 28.91 10.10 17.49
N SER A 11 27.96 10.60 18.28
CA SER A 11 26.87 9.80 18.86
C SER A 11 25.87 9.34 17.78
N PHE A 12 25.54 10.22 16.83
CA PHE A 12 24.70 9.90 15.67
C PHE A 12 25.33 8.82 14.78
N LEU A 13 26.63 8.89 14.50
CA LEU A 13 27.34 7.85 13.76
C LEU A 13 27.29 6.50 14.49
N SER A 14 27.48 6.52 15.81
CA SER A 14 27.40 5.32 16.65
C SER A 14 26.00 4.70 16.63
N TYR A 15 24.96 5.54 16.66
CA TYR A 15 23.57 5.11 16.51
C TYR A 15 23.32 4.44 15.14
N ILE A 16 23.73 5.07 14.03
CA ILE A 16 23.58 4.47 12.69
C ILE A 16 24.27 3.11 12.61
N ALA A 17 25.52 3.03 13.10
CA ALA A 17 26.32 1.81 13.03
C ALA A 17 25.76 0.65 13.87
N SER A 18 24.97 0.96 14.90
CA SER A 18 24.40 -0.02 15.84
C SER A 18 22.89 -0.24 15.65
N TYR A 19 22.27 0.40 14.67
CA TYR A 19 20.83 0.31 14.42
C TYR A 19 20.39 -1.14 14.15
N LYS A 20 19.49 -1.66 14.98
CA LYS A 20 18.97 -3.03 14.88
C LYS A 20 17.51 -3.09 15.29
N ILE A 21 16.70 -3.87 14.58
CA ILE A 21 15.26 -4.05 14.83
C ILE A 21 14.99 -5.33 15.64
N SER A 22 16.03 -6.13 15.91
CA SER A 22 15.93 -7.47 16.46
C SER A 22 15.16 -7.55 17.78
N GLU A 23 15.20 -6.49 18.60
CA GLU A 23 14.49 -6.44 19.88
C GLU A 23 12.96 -6.46 19.70
N ASN A 24 12.44 -5.88 18.62
CA ASN A 24 11.01 -5.93 18.32
C ASN A 24 10.55 -7.35 17.93
N LEU A 25 11.46 -8.20 17.43
CA LEU A 25 11.13 -9.59 17.04
C LEU A 25 10.85 -10.50 18.24
N GLU A 26 11.23 -10.09 19.44
CA GLU A 26 10.91 -10.80 20.68
C GLU A 26 9.42 -10.63 21.06
N GLN A 27 8.75 -9.61 20.50
CA GLN A 27 7.35 -9.31 20.76
C GLN A 27 6.45 -10.11 19.82
N THR A 28 5.65 -11.03 20.38
CA THR A 28 4.78 -11.92 19.59
C THR A 28 3.76 -11.13 18.76
N SER A 29 3.16 -10.08 19.32
CA SER A 29 2.17 -9.23 18.63
C SER A 29 2.77 -8.43 17.46
N TYR A 30 4.03 -8.01 17.56
CA TYR A 30 4.78 -7.44 16.43
C TYR A 30 4.93 -8.47 15.32
N VAL A 31 5.43 -9.68 15.65
CA VAL A 31 5.67 -10.74 14.67
C VAL A 31 4.39 -11.18 13.96
N GLU A 32 3.26 -11.32 14.67
CA GLU A 32 1.98 -11.68 14.05
C GLU A 32 1.47 -10.60 13.11
N THR A 33 1.60 -9.33 13.49
CA THR A 33 1.23 -8.21 12.60
C THR A 33 2.14 -8.19 11.37
N ALA A 34 3.46 -8.32 11.54
CA ALA A 34 4.44 -8.38 10.46
C ALA A 34 4.15 -9.53 9.48
N LYS A 35 3.82 -10.73 9.98
CA LYS A 35 3.40 -11.88 9.15
C LYS A 35 2.20 -11.55 8.28
N SER A 36 1.18 -10.91 8.87
CA SER A 36 -0.05 -10.55 8.15
C SER A 36 0.21 -9.53 7.03
N MET A 37 1.02 -8.50 7.32
CA MET A 37 1.43 -7.47 6.36
C MET A 37 2.29 -8.07 5.24
N HIS A 38 3.30 -8.87 5.60
CA HIS A 38 4.17 -9.54 4.64
C HIS A 38 3.36 -10.42 3.68
N LYS A 39 2.43 -11.21 4.19
CA LYS A 39 1.58 -12.07 3.36
C LYS A 39 0.80 -11.27 2.31
N ALA A 40 0.19 -10.15 2.71
CA ALA A 40 -0.56 -9.28 1.81
C ALA A 40 0.36 -8.66 0.75
N TYR A 41 1.49 -8.08 1.17
CA TYR A 41 2.44 -7.44 0.27
C TYR A 41 3.10 -8.43 -0.70
N PHE A 42 3.45 -9.63 -0.23
CA PHE A 42 3.99 -10.71 -1.04
C PHE A 42 3.03 -11.10 -2.18
N SER A 43 1.73 -11.13 -1.89
CA SER A 43 0.71 -11.45 -2.90
C SER A 43 0.62 -10.35 -3.97
N LEU A 44 0.69 -9.08 -3.55
CA LEU A 44 0.70 -7.93 -4.46
C LEU A 44 1.97 -7.90 -5.33
N LEU A 45 3.14 -8.18 -4.76
CA LEU A 45 4.40 -8.28 -5.51
C LEU A 45 4.31 -9.34 -6.61
N HIS A 46 3.72 -10.49 -6.33
CA HIS A 46 3.54 -11.53 -7.35
C HIS A 46 2.63 -11.07 -8.49
N PHE A 47 1.54 -10.37 -8.18
CA PHE A 47 0.69 -9.77 -9.20
C PHE A 47 1.47 -8.75 -10.03
N HIS A 48 2.23 -7.87 -9.39
CA HIS A 48 3.01 -6.83 -10.07
C HIS A 48 4.09 -7.40 -10.99
N CYS A 49 4.85 -8.40 -10.53
CA CYS A 49 5.86 -9.06 -11.35
C CYS A 49 5.23 -9.70 -12.60
N GLU A 50 4.09 -10.36 -12.45
CA GLU A 50 3.37 -10.96 -13.57
C GLU A 50 2.77 -9.92 -14.51
N LEU A 51 2.19 -8.84 -13.98
CA LEU A 51 1.68 -7.73 -14.78
C LEU A 51 2.78 -7.10 -15.65
N ASN A 52 3.96 -6.88 -15.09
CA ASN A 52 5.10 -6.35 -15.84
C ASN A 52 5.62 -7.34 -16.89
N PHE A 53 5.66 -8.64 -16.56
CA PHE A 53 6.04 -9.67 -17.53
C PHE A 53 5.04 -9.75 -18.70
N GLN A 54 3.77 -9.43 -18.44
CA GLN A 54 2.67 -9.47 -19.40
C GLN A 54 2.24 -8.06 -19.85
N SER A 55 3.16 -7.09 -19.86
CA SER A 55 2.83 -5.69 -20.19
C SER A 55 2.18 -5.54 -21.57
N GLU A 56 2.62 -6.32 -22.55
CA GLU A 56 2.04 -6.31 -23.91
C GLU A 56 0.58 -6.79 -23.93
N LEU A 57 0.26 -7.84 -23.14
CA LEU A 57 -1.12 -8.30 -22.99
C LEU A 57 -1.97 -7.23 -22.31
N PHE A 58 -1.44 -6.58 -21.29
CA PHE A 58 -2.13 -5.48 -20.63
C PHE A 58 -2.44 -4.35 -21.62
N ARG A 59 -1.45 -3.92 -22.41
CA ARG A 59 -1.60 -2.84 -23.39
C ARG A 59 -2.63 -3.15 -24.46
N GLY A 60 -2.62 -4.38 -24.98
CA GLY A 60 -3.58 -4.81 -26.00
C GLY A 60 -5.02 -4.95 -25.51
N GLU A 61 -5.23 -5.22 -24.22
CA GLU A 61 -6.57 -5.52 -23.67
C GLU A 61 -7.18 -4.38 -22.85
N TYR A 62 -6.37 -3.51 -22.23
CA TYR A 62 -6.84 -2.54 -21.24
C TYR A 62 -6.46 -1.09 -21.57
N SER A 63 -5.18 -0.80 -21.76
CA SER A 63 -4.73 0.54 -22.15
C SER A 63 -3.26 0.54 -22.59
N ASP A 64 -2.97 1.22 -23.69
CA ASP A 64 -1.60 1.42 -24.21
C ASP A 64 -0.83 2.55 -23.50
N ASP A 65 -1.47 3.25 -22.53
CA ASP A 65 -0.81 4.31 -21.77
C ASP A 65 0.16 3.75 -20.71
N GLU A 66 1.46 3.93 -20.96
CA GLU A 66 2.54 3.50 -20.05
C GLU A 66 2.48 4.15 -18.66
N ASN A 67 1.79 5.28 -18.53
CA ASN A 67 1.61 5.94 -17.24
C ASN A 67 0.80 5.06 -16.27
N ILE A 68 -0.13 4.24 -16.75
CA ILE A 68 -0.97 3.38 -15.90
C ILE A 68 -0.13 2.29 -15.24
N LEU A 69 0.71 1.60 -16.01
CA LEU A 69 1.64 0.59 -15.48
C LEU A 69 2.68 1.21 -14.53
N SER A 70 3.14 2.43 -14.85
CA SER A 70 4.04 3.20 -13.99
C SER A 70 3.36 3.55 -12.66
N ARG A 71 2.08 3.95 -12.69
CA ARG A 71 1.29 4.22 -11.48
C ARG A 71 1.08 2.96 -10.65
N ILE A 72 0.74 1.82 -11.25
CA ILE A 72 0.62 0.55 -10.52
C ILE A 72 1.97 0.17 -9.88
N SER A 73 3.08 0.42 -10.55
CA SER A 73 4.41 0.21 -9.98
C SER A 73 4.69 1.15 -8.80
N GLU A 74 4.28 2.41 -8.90
CA GLU A 74 4.36 3.37 -7.79
C GLU A 74 3.51 2.95 -6.59
N VAL A 75 2.30 2.44 -6.81
CA VAL A 75 1.44 1.87 -5.75
C VAL A 75 2.18 0.78 -4.97
N VAL A 76 2.86 -0.14 -5.68
CA VAL A 76 3.62 -1.24 -5.07
C VAL A 76 4.85 -0.72 -4.32
N SER A 77 5.51 0.30 -4.85
CA SER A 77 6.63 1.00 -4.21
C SER A 77 6.21 1.71 -2.92
N ASP A 78 5.09 2.45 -2.95
CA ASP A 78 4.52 3.15 -1.81
C ASP A 78 4.11 2.17 -0.70
N ILE A 79 3.48 1.04 -1.06
CA ILE A 79 3.13 -0.02 -0.09
C ILE A 79 4.40 -0.66 0.49
N GLY A 80 5.43 -0.89 -0.32
CA GLY A 80 6.73 -1.38 0.16
C GLY A 80 7.37 -0.41 1.16
N SER A 81 7.36 0.87 0.84
CA SER A 81 7.84 1.95 1.70
C SER A 81 7.02 2.07 2.98
N SER A 82 5.70 1.88 2.91
CA SER A 82 4.83 1.82 4.07
C SER A 82 5.23 0.68 5.02
N ASN A 83 5.46 -0.51 4.47
CA ASN A 83 5.89 -1.67 5.24
C ASN A 83 7.25 -1.43 5.90
N PHE A 84 8.22 -0.86 5.17
CA PHE A 84 9.51 -0.48 5.73
C PHE A 84 9.38 0.50 6.90
N ASN A 85 8.59 1.56 6.76
CA ASN A 85 8.37 2.52 7.84
C ASN A 85 7.70 1.87 9.07
N TRP A 86 6.74 0.96 8.86
CA TRP A 86 6.12 0.20 9.96
C TRP A 86 7.14 -0.67 10.71
N ILE A 87 8.02 -1.35 9.98
CA ILE A 87 9.07 -2.21 10.55
C ILE A 87 9.97 -1.42 11.51
N ASN A 88 10.31 -0.18 11.14
CA ASN A 88 11.16 0.71 11.92
C ASN A 88 10.41 1.46 13.05
N GLY A 89 9.08 1.30 13.17
CA GLY A 89 8.27 2.00 14.17
C GLY A 89 7.81 3.40 13.76
N SER A 90 8.09 3.83 12.53
CA SER A 90 7.66 5.12 11.96
C SER A 90 6.22 5.00 11.43
N TYR A 91 5.26 4.78 12.33
CA TYR A 91 3.88 4.46 11.97
C TYR A 91 3.16 5.60 11.23
N LYS A 92 3.44 6.87 11.57
CA LYS A 92 2.86 8.00 10.82
C LYS A 92 3.35 8.02 9.37
N ALA A 93 4.65 7.86 9.16
CA ALA A 93 5.24 7.79 7.82
C ALA A 93 4.69 6.58 7.04
N SER A 94 4.53 5.43 7.70
CA SER A 94 3.90 4.24 7.11
C SER A 94 2.48 4.53 6.58
N ARG A 95 1.68 5.26 7.36
CA ARG A 95 0.30 5.65 6.99
C ARG A 95 0.26 6.70 5.88
N VAL A 96 1.20 7.65 5.86
CA VAL A 96 1.35 8.60 4.76
C VAL A 96 1.68 7.90 3.44
N MET A 97 2.56 6.89 3.46
CA MET A 97 2.86 6.10 2.27
C MET A 97 1.65 5.29 1.78
N LEU A 98 0.84 4.73 2.69
CA LEU A 98 -0.43 4.08 2.28
C LEU A 98 -1.39 5.06 1.61
N ARG A 99 -1.49 6.29 2.14
CA ARG A 99 -2.32 7.34 1.55
C ARG A 99 -1.88 7.62 0.10
N SER A 100 -0.58 7.78 -0.12
CA SER A 100 0.00 7.96 -1.47
C SER A 100 -0.32 6.77 -2.38
N SER A 101 -0.16 5.54 -1.88
CA SER A 101 -0.47 4.33 -2.67
C SER A 101 -1.92 4.29 -3.14
N ILE A 102 -2.86 4.71 -2.28
CA ILE A 102 -4.28 4.76 -2.63
C ILE A 102 -4.53 5.81 -3.72
N GLU A 103 -3.96 7.00 -3.58
CA GLU A 103 -4.10 8.06 -4.58
C GLU A 103 -3.57 7.63 -5.95
N ASN A 104 -2.36 7.06 -5.99
CA ASN A 104 -1.76 6.55 -7.21
C ASN A 104 -2.60 5.43 -7.83
N PHE A 105 -3.18 4.56 -7.01
CA PHE A 105 -4.01 3.45 -7.46
C PHE A 105 -5.31 3.95 -8.10
N VAL A 106 -6.04 4.83 -7.41
CA VAL A 106 -7.30 5.38 -7.92
C VAL A 106 -7.05 6.15 -9.20
N ARG A 107 -6.00 6.98 -9.23
CA ARG A 107 -5.58 7.76 -10.40
C ARG A 107 -5.23 6.90 -11.61
N GLY A 108 -4.44 5.85 -11.41
CA GLY A 108 -4.03 4.97 -12.50
C GLY A 108 -5.17 4.14 -13.07
N LEU A 109 -6.13 3.73 -12.25
CA LEU A 109 -7.28 2.96 -12.74
C LEU A 109 -8.36 3.85 -13.37
N SER A 110 -8.68 5.01 -12.79
CA SER A 110 -9.67 5.92 -13.38
C SER A 110 -9.20 6.46 -14.73
N SER A 111 -7.88 6.59 -14.92
CA SER A 111 -7.32 7.04 -16.20
C SER A 111 -7.41 6.04 -17.34
N ILE A 112 -7.83 4.79 -17.10
CA ILE A 112 -8.16 3.85 -18.17
C ILE A 112 -9.37 4.34 -18.98
N GLU A 113 -10.32 5.02 -18.32
CA GLU A 113 -11.53 5.54 -18.95
C GLU A 113 -11.48 7.06 -19.18
N ASP A 114 -10.74 7.79 -18.34
CA ASP A 114 -10.62 9.24 -18.40
C ASP A 114 -9.18 9.69 -18.13
N GLU A 115 -8.39 9.88 -19.19
CA GLU A 115 -6.99 10.29 -19.13
C GLU A 115 -6.77 11.58 -18.30
N THR A 116 -7.79 12.46 -18.20
CA THR A 116 -7.65 13.72 -17.44
C THR A 116 -7.38 13.47 -15.96
N GLN A 117 -7.79 12.30 -15.43
CA GLN A 117 -7.56 11.89 -14.06
C GLN A 117 -6.06 11.82 -13.72
N LEU A 118 -5.17 11.54 -14.70
CA LEU A 118 -3.72 11.55 -14.46
C LEU A 118 -3.20 12.91 -13.98
N THR A 119 -3.89 13.99 -14.36
CA THR A 119 -3.47 15.38 -14.06
C THR A 119 -4.35 16.08 -13.03
N GLU A 120 -5.40 15.44 -12.53
CA GLU A 120 -6.30 16.01 -11.52
C GLU A 120 -5.53 16.37 -10.24
N LYS A 121 -5.59 17.63 -9.82
CA LYS A 121 -4.85 18.14 -8.66
C LYS A 121 -5.62 17.95 -7.35
N SER A 122 -6.94 17.94 -7.42
CA SER A 122 -7.84 17.76 -6.30
C SER A 122 -8.05 16.27 -6.06
N VAL A 123 -7.47 15.73 -4.99
CA VAL A 123 -7.71 14.33 -4.61
C VAL A 123 -9.20 14.10 -4.31
N TYR A 124 -9.90 15.10 -3.79
CA TYR A 124 -11.34 15.03 -3.59
C TYR A 124 -12.07 14.82 -4.94
N SER A 125 -11.73 15.63 -5.95
CA SER A 125 -12.32 15.50 -7.30
C SER A 125 -11.95 14.18 -7.96
N LEU A 126 -10.71 13.70 -7.75
CA LEU A 126 -10.26 12.39 -8.23
C LEU A 126 -11.16 11.26 -7.71
N PHE A 127 -11.48 11.25 -6.41
CA PHE A 127 -12.36 10.23 -5.83
C PHE A 127 -13.81 10.37 -6.28
N ASP A 128 -14.34 11.59 -6.37
CA ASP A 128 -15.71 11.84 -6.84
C ASP A 128 -15.88 11.38 -8.30
N ASN A 129 -14.92 11.68 -9.17
CA ASN A 129 -14.92 11.21 -10.56
C ASN A 129 -14.73 9.69 -10.66
N ALA A 130 -13.77 9.13 -9.92
CA ALA A 130 -13.50 7.70 -9.92
C ALA A 130 -14.72 6.88 -9.47
N LYS A 131 -15.51 7.41 -8.52
CA LYS A 131 -16.75 6.76 -8.07
C LYS A 131 -17.78 6.59 -9.18
N GLU A 132 -17.79 7.46 -10.19
CA GLU A 132 -18.73 7.42 -11.31
C GLU A 132 -18.18 6.62 -12.51
N SER A 133 -16.91 6.21 -12.49
CA SER A 133 -16.26 5.42 -13.55
C SER A 133 -16.80 3.99 -13.59
N ASN A 134 -16.91 3.42 -14.80
CA ASN A 134 -17.39 2.05 -14.98
C ASN A 134 -16.40 1.03 -14.39
N ILE A 135 -15.10 1.32 -14.39
CA ILE A 135 -14.07 0.41 -13.85
C ILE A 135 -14.32 0.07 -12.39
N PHE A 136 -14.66 1.08 -11.56
CA PHE A 136 -14.95 0.93 -10.14
C PHE A 136 -16.38 0.45 -9.85
N ASN A 137 -17.25 0.49 -10.85
CA ASN A 137 -18.62 -0.03 -10.79
C ASN A 137 -18.82 -1.33 -11.57
N SER A 138 -17.74 -1.93 -12.09
CA SER A 138 -17.76 -3.08 -13.00
C SER A 138 -18.42 -4.32 -12.37
N ASN A 139 -18.33 -4.47 -11.04
CA ASN A 139 -19.11 -5.41 -10.26
C ASN A 139 -19.20 -4.99 -8.79
N GLU A 140 -20.09 -5.65 -8.04
CA GLU A 140 -20.32 -5.37 -6.62
C GLU A 140 -19.05 -5.46 -5.76
N THR A 141 -18.21 -6.47 -5.99
CA THR A 141 -17.01 -6.67 -5.17
C THR A 141 -15.98 -5.57 -5.41
N VAL A 142 -15.78 -5.16 -6.65
CA VAL A 142 -14.91 -4.03 -6.99
C VAL A 142 -15.42 -2.75 -6.34
N ARG A 143 -16.73 -2.48 -6.42
CA ARG A 143 -17.35 -1.30 -5.79
C ARG A 143 -17.17 -1.30 -4.27
N LEU A 144 -17.34 -2.45 -3.62
CA LEU A 144 -17.12 -2.59 -2.17
C LEU A 144 -15.64 -2.37 -1.80
N CYS A 145 -14.70 -2.91 -2.57
CA CYS A 145 -13.26 -2.67 -2.35
C CYS A 145 -12.89 -1.20 -2.53
N PHE A 146 -13.43 -0.53 -3.56
CA PHE A 146 -13.23 0.90 -3.79
C PHE A 146 -13.77 1.75 -2.62
N ASN A 147 -14.98 1.46 -2.14
CA ASN A 147 -15.56 2.14 -0.98
C ASN A 147 -14.71 1.94 0.29
N SER A 148 -14.20 0.73 0.51
CA SER A 148 -13.29 0.40 1.62
C SER A 148 -11.99 1.19 1.55
N ILE A 149 -11.37 1.28 0.37
CA ILE A 149 -10.15 2.07 0.15
C ILE A 149 -10.41 3.57 0.32
N HIS A 150 -11.52 4.09 -0.19
CA HIS A 150 -11.87 5.50 0.01
C HIS A 150 -12.10 5.81 1.51
N SER A 151 -12.73 4.91 2.26
CA SER A 151 -12.85 5.04 3.71
C SER A 151 -11.49 5.01 4.40
N SER A 152 -10.60 4.10 3.99
CA SER A 152 -9.23 4.02 4.51
C SER A 152 -8.44 5.29 4.20
N TYR A 153 -8.57 5.85 3.00
CA TYR A 153 -7.96 7.13 2.63
C TYR A 153 -8.40 8.27 3.55
N LYS A 154 -9.71 8.39 3.83
CA LYS A 154 -10.24 9.39 4.77
C LYS A 154 -9.67 9.24 6.17
N GLU A 155 -9.49 8.01 6.63
CA GLU A 155 -8.86 7.72 7.91
C GLU A 155 -7.38 8.14 7.93
N LEU A 156 -6.62 7.80 6.89
CA LEU A 156 -5.19 8.13 6.77
C LEU A 156 -4.95 9.65 6.66
N CYS A 157 -5.90 10.41 6.08
CA CYS A 157 -5.82 11.87 6.04
C CYS A 157 -5.78 12.52 7.43
N LYS A 158 -6.29 11.85 8.49
CA LYS A 158 -6.20 12.36 9.86
C LYS A 158 -4.76 12.50 10.34
N ASP A 159 -3.85 11.65 9.86
CA ASP A 159 -2.43 11.69 10.24
C ASP A 159 -1.67 12.80 9.52
N THR A 160 -1.99 13.02 8.24
CA THR A 160 -1.41 14.12 7.45
C THR A 160 -1.85 15.48 7.97
N HIS A 161 -3.13 15.64 8.27
CA HIS A 161 -3.67 16.90 8.79
C HIS A 161 -3.51 17.06 10.30
N THR A 162 -2.99 16.04 10.98
CA THR A 162 -2.80 16.05 12.43
C THR A 162 -4.13 16.42 13.13
N ALA A 163 -5.20 15.73 12.73
CA ALA A 163 -6.57 16.07 13.07
C ALA A 163 -6.85 16.03 14.59
N SER A 164 -5.99 15.35 15.36
CA SER A 164 -6.02 15.33 16.82
C SER A 164 -4.62 15.15 17.40
N ILE A 165 -4.48 15.32 18.73
CA ILE A 165 -3.25 15.00 19.47
C ILE A 165 -2.83 13.54 19.26
N ALA A 166 -3.78 12.61 19.09
CA ALA A 166 -3.47 11.21 18.83
C ALA A 166 -2.78 10.98 17.47
N ASN A 167 -2.94 11.91 16.52
CA ASN A 167 -2.31 11.92 15.21
C ASN A 167 -0.99 12.72 15.16
N MET A 168 -0.63 13.36 16.27
CA MET A 168 0.68 14.00 16.44
C MET A 168 1.75 12.94 16.74
N GLU A 169 2.89 13.07 16.09
CA GLU A 169 4.07 12.28 16.39
C GLU A 169 5.13 13.23 16.93
N ASN A 170 5.45 13.11 18.21
CA ASN A 170 6.38 13.99 18.92
C ASN A 170 7.76 13.30 19.06
N ILE A 171 8.37 12.95 17.94
CA ILE A 171 9.72 12.39 17.93
C ILE A 171 10.69 13.54 18.15
N SER A 172 11.39 13.53 19.29
CA SER A 172 12.40 14.52 19.64
C SER A 172 13.82 13.99 19.52
N SER A 173 14.00 12.68 19.35
CA SER A 173 15.31 12.04 19.22
C SER A 173 15.25 10.77 18.37
N LEU A 174 16.37 10.44 17.71
CA LEU A 174 16.50 9.21 16.93
C LEU A 174 16.57 7.95 17.81
N VAL A 175 16.90 8.09 19.09
CA VAL A 175 16.90 6.95 20.04
C VAL A 175 15.50 6.34 20.22
N ASP A 176 14.45 7.05 19.81
CA ASP A 176 13.09 6.52 19.73
C ASP A 176 12.89 5.53 18.58
N TYR A 177 13.93 5.18 17.82
CA TYR A 177 13.89 4.19 16.75
C TYR A 177 14.99 3.12 16.87
N PRO A 178 14.71 1.88 16.44
CA PRO A 178 13.38 1.36 16.12
C PRO A 178 12.56 1.18 17.41
N LYS A 179 11.25 1.44 17.35
CA LYS A 179 10.40 1.32 18.54
C LYS A 179 9.05 0.69 18.22
N TYR A 180 8.71 -0.30 19.02
CA TYR A 180 7.44 -0.97 18.93
C TYR A 180 6.41 -0.32 19.85
N PHE A 181 5.34 0.21 19.25
CA PHE A 181 4.16 0.64 19.99
C PHE A 181 2.99 -0.25 19.55
N GLU A 182 2.59 -1.18 20.40
CA GLU A 182 1.65 -2.25 20.04
C GLU A 182 0.35 -1.74 19.42
N ASP A 183 -0.31 -0.74 20.03
CA ASP A 183 -1.56 -0.19 19.49
C ASP A 183 -1.36 0.45 18.12
N LYS A 184 -0.37 1.33 17.98
CA LYS A 184 -0.07 1.99 16.68
C LYS A 184 0.32 0.98 15.62
N SER A 185 1.08 -0.04 16.01
CA SER A 185 1.53 -1.11 15.14
C SER A 185 0.36 -1.95 14.63
N ARG A 186 -0.53 -2.37 15.52
CA ARG A 186 -1.74 -3.13 15.20
C ARG A 186 -2.68 -2.32 14.31
N ASP A 187 -2.95 -1.06 14.67
CA ASP A 187 -3.86 -0.20 13.93
C ASP A 187 -3.33 0.12 12.53
N THR A 188 -2.02 0.39 12.41
CA THR A 188 -1.36 0.61 11.11
C THR A 188 -1.28 -0.67 10.29
N GLY A 189 -0.99 -1.81 10.92
CA GLY A 189 -0.94 -3.10 10.23
C GLY A 189 -2.32 -3.54 9.72
N ALA A 190 -3.39 -3.28 10.47
CA ALA A 190 -4.75 -3.58 10.07
C ALA A 190 -5.17 -2.78 8.82
N ILE A 191 -4.94 -1.46 8.80
CA ILE A 191 -5.26 -0.64 7.63
C ILE A 191 -4.39 -1.00 6.42
N PHE A 192 -3.10 -1.29 6.64
CA PHE A 192 -2.20 -1.80 5.60
C PHE A 192 -2.77 -3.06 4.95
N VAL A 193 -3.08 -4.07 5.75
CA VAL A 193 -3.57 -5.37 5.23
C VAL A 193 -4.90 -5.20 4.50
N SER A 194 -5.80 -4.34 4.99
CA SER A 194 -7.08 -4.05 4.32
C SER A 194 -6.85 -3.42 2.95
N VAL A 195 -6.10 -2.33 2.89
CA VAL A 195 -5.83 -1.58 1.64
C VAL A 195 -5.16 -2.46 0.59
N VAL A 196 -4.12 -3.21 0.98
CA VAL A 196 -3.37 -4.07 0.06
C VAL A 196 -4.27 -5.19 -0.49
N LYS A 197 -5.15 -5.77 0.33
CA LYS A 197 -6.08 -6.80 -0.12
C LYS A 197 -7.14 -6.23 -1.06
N ASP A 198 -7.72 -5.09 -0.75
CA ASP A 198 -8.73 -4.45 -1.59
C ASP A 198 -8.14 -4.08 -2.96
N ILE A 199 -6.91 -3.53 -2.99
CA ILE A 199 -6.15 -3.29 -4.22
C ILE A 199 -5.96 -4.59 -5.00
N LEU A 200 -5.47 -5.64 -4.34
CA LEU A 200 -5.21 -6.92 -4.99
C LEU A 200 -6.47 -7.56 -5.57
N ILE A 201 -7.59 -7.51 -4.84
CA ILE A 201 -8.88 -8.03 -5.30
C ILE A 201 -9.32 -7.28 -6.57
N MET A 202 -9.27 -5.95 -6.56
CA MET A 202 -9.64 -5.15 -7.73
C MET A 202 -8.73 -5.43 -8.92
N LEU A 203 -7.41 -5.50 -8.71
CA LEU A 203 -6.46 -5.85 -9.76
C LEU A 203 -6.79 -7.22 -10.40
N CYS A 204 -7.11 -8.23 -9.59
CA CYS A 204 -7.45 -9.56 -10.07
C CYS A 204 -8.79 -9.61 -10.83
N LEU A 205 -9.77 -8.79 -10.44
CA LEU A 205 -11.10 -8.75 -11.07
C LEU A 205 -11.11 -7.88 -12.33
N ILE A 206 -10.48 -6.71 -12.29
CA ILE A 206 -10.40 -5.78 -13.41
C ILE A 206 -9.49 -6.37 -14.49
N PHE A 207 -8.30 -6.83 -14.11
CA PHE A 207 -7.32 -7.41 -15.04
C PHE A 207 -7.39 -8.94 -15.07
N ASN A 208 -8.61 -9.49 -15.02
CA ASN A 208 -8.83 -10.92 -14.91
C ASN A 208 -8.20 -11.74 -16.06
N LYS A 209 -8.21 -11.21 -17.29
CA LYS A 209 -7.52 -11.85 -18.43
C LYS A 209 -6.01 -11.98 -18.19
N VAL A 210 -5.37 -10.93 -17.65
CA VAL A 210 -3.94 -10.98 -17.26
C VAL A 210 -3.76 -12.03 -16.17
N PHE A 211 -4.59 -11.98 -15.12
CA PHE A 211 -4.53 -12.95 -14.01
C PHE A 211 -4.58 -14.41 -14.49
N HIS A 212 -5.51 -14.76 -15.37
CA HIS A 212 -5.64 -16.13 -15.89
C HIS A 212 -4.47 -16.58 -16.78
N LYS A 213 -3.66 -15.66 -17.30
CA LYS A 213 -2.45 -15.95 -18.07
C LYS A 213 -1.19 -16.04 -17.21
N MET A 214 -1.26 -15.63 -15.94
CA MET A 214 -0.14 -15.74 -14.99
C MET A 214 0.28 -17.19 -14.75
N HIS A 215 1.56 -17.37 -14.39
CA HIS A 215 2.05 -18.69 -14.03
C HIS A 215 1.27 -19.25 -12.82
N HIS A 216 0.82 -20.50 -12.88
CA HIS A 216 -0.05 -21.12 -11.85
C HIS A 216 0.49 -20.98 -10.42
N LYS A 217 1.81 -21.09 -10.22
CA LYS A 217 2.46 -20.87 -8.91
C LYS A 217 2.27 -19.44 -8.40
N ASN A 218 2.33 -18.46 -9.28
CA ASN A 218 2.16 -17.06 -8.94
C ASN A 218 0.68 -16.73 -8.70
N GLN A 219 -0.24 -17.33 -9.45
CA GLN A 219 -1.68 -17.29 -9.14
C GLN A 219 -1.95 -17.82 -7.72
N GLN A 220 -1.36 -18.96 -7.34
CA GLN A 220 -1.49 -19.48 -5.98
C GLN A 220 -0.97 -18.50 -4.93
N ASN A 221 0.21 -17.91 -5.17
CA ASN A 221 0.81 -16.90 -4.29
C ASN A 221 -0.06 -15.64 -4.16
N ILE A 222 -0.71 -15.20 -5.24
CA ILE A 222 -1.66 -14.08 -5.22
C ILE A 222 -2.89 -14.44 -4.37
N LEU A 223 -3.44 -15.63 -4.58
CA LEU A 223 -4.67 -16.08 -3.92
C LEU A 223 -4.50 -16.36 -2.41
N ILE A 224 -3.29 -16.41 -1.85
CA ILE A 224 -3.12 -16.67 -0.41
C ILE A 224 -3.75 -15.57 0.47
N SER A 225 -3.77 -14.33 -0.04
CA SER A 225 -4.27 -13.15 0.68
C SER A 225 -5.74 -12.82 0.38
N ILE A 226 -6.30 -13.46 -0.65
CA ILE A 226 -7.69 -13.25 -1.06
C ILE A 226 -8.66 -14.03 -0.13
N PRO A 227 -9.73 -13.38 0.38
CA PRO A 227 -10.77 -14.05 1.16
C PRO A 227 -11.42 -15.22 0.42
N ARG A 228 -11.76 -16.30 1.14
CA ARG A 228 -12.29 -17.53 0.54
C ARG A 228 -13.56 -17.32 -0.30
N ASN A 229 -14.42 -16.39 0.12
CA ASN A 229 -15.66 -16.03 -0.58
C ASN A 229 -15.41 -15.22 -1.87
N THR A 230 -14.27 -14.54 -1.98
CA THR A 230 -13.91 -13.75 -3.17
C THR A 230 -13.18 -14.58 -4.23
N LYS A 231 -12.45 -15.64 -3.82
CA LYS A 231 -11.68 -16.48 -4.77
C LYS A 231 -12.49 -17.02 -5.95
N PRO A 232 -13.73 -17.54 -5.78
CA PRO A 232 -14.51 -18.04 -6.90
C PRO A 232 -14.79 -16.97 -7.95
N LEU A 233 -14.93 -15.71 -7.55
CA LEU A 233 -15.17 -14.59 -8.46
C LEU A 233 -13.94 -14.27 -9.32
N ILE A 234 -12.74 -14.44 -8.76
CA ILE A 234 -11.47 -14.22 -9.47
C ILE A 234 -11.13 -15.42 -10.37
N LEU A 235 -11.52 -16.63 -9.97
CA LEU A 235 -11.26 -17.86 -10.73
C LEU A 235 -12.27 -18.11 -11.85
N ALA A 236 -13.37 -17.34 -11.88
CA ALA A 236 -14.31 -17.34 -12.98
C ALA A 236 -13.73 -16.47 -14.12
N PRO A 237 -13.50 -17.04 -15.32
CA PRO A 237 -12.95 -16.32 -16.46
C PRO A 237 -13.98 -15.43 -17.17
#